data_AF-A0A6S6WT56-F1
#
_entry.id   AF-A0A6S6WT56-F1
#
_cell.length_a   1.000
_cell.length_b   1.000
_cell.length_c   1.000
_cell.angle_alpha   90.00
_cell.angle_beta   90.00
_cell.angle_gamma   90.00
#
_symmetry.space_group_name_H-M   'P 1'
#
loop_
_entity.id
_entity.type
_entity.pdbx_description
1 polymer ?
#
loop_
_entity_poly.entity_id
_entity_poly.type
_entity_poly.pdbx_seq_one_letter_code
_entity_poly.pdbx_strand_id
1 'polypeptide(L)'
;MSDFWLIDGWRQQSRTTRDIDNYLQQAKQRGFKGYVVGRQGRTYWLACGSDALTSPTHDAALCVRNHFKKLKQAVYLSLWQGMIVCIAWQGERLQHCLSCPHDTDGMLQLELVLQRIKRQAEAQATVLIAKQTPTTLAEFCQQQLAQWQLLLEQPQLRDLKPTAALQLRSLQQLPPWQRRQRIWTSCLLLMLGGAASAWYLWPQFEAPPNEVVQRRLAPPPGTAVQLLEQLPQLFAGFEHFAGWQWRSAQLQGQSLQAIVVASYGRDDELGSQLPAGWQHQEQAQQVVLTRAVVSHELDLSSPAPETTWLIEGQRYFPQLSISRVQSNQNTDYRWQQWQLTLPTTTLTELTRLAALLQQPNLRIAALKLQNGKQLTAQITLRLYEPLPLTQGEANS
;
A
#
# COMPACT_ATOMS: atom_id res chain seq x y z
N MET A 1 -29.26 21.51 -46.83
CA MET A 1 -27.84 21.51 -46.40
C MET A 1 -27.78 21.87 -44.92
N SER A 2 -28.26 20.96 -44.08
CA SER A 2 -28.56 21.13 -42.64
C SER A 2 -27.53 20.47 -41.72
N ASP A 3 -26.53 19.80 -42.28
CA ASP A 3 -25.98 18.61 -41.59
C ASP A 3 -24.70 18.87 -40.78
N PHE A 4 -24.39 20.15 -40.51
CA PHE A 4 -23.17 20.52 -39.81
C PHE A 4 -23.30 20.41 -38.27
N TRP A 5 -24.48 20.71 -37.72
CA TRP A 5 -24.73 20.71 -36.27
C TRP A 5 -25.78 19.67 -35.88
N LEU A 6 -25.42 18.77 -34.97
CA LEU A 6 -26.37 17.94 -34.24
C LEU A 6 -26.95 18.77 -33.09
N ILE A 7 -28.19 19.22 -33.26
CA ILE A 7 -28.96 19.92 -32.23
C ILE A 7 -29.90 18.90 -31.56
N ASP A 8 -30.85 18.36 -32.31
CA ASP A 8 -31.87 17.42 -31.86
C ASP A 8 -31.38 15.96 -31.90
N GLY A 9 -30.42 15.64 -31.03
CA GLY A 9 -29.92 14.29 -30.84
C GLY A 9 -30.59 13.55 -29.68
N TRP A 10 -30.53 12.22 -29.69
CA TRP A 10 -30.81 11.44 -28.49
C TRP A 10 -29.66 11.62 -27.50
N ARG A 11 -29.97 12.23 -26.34
CA ARG A 11 -28.96 12.67 -25.37
C ARG A 11 -29.05 11.90 -24.07
N GLN A 12 -27.89 11.54 -23.53
CA GLN A 12 -27.73 10.93 -22.21
C GLN A 12 -26.56 11.56 -21.47
N GLN A 13 -26.56 11.50 -20.14
CA GLN A 13 -25.45 11.98 -19.33
C GLN A 13 -25.18 11.06 -18.15
N SER A 14 -23.91 10.79 -17.86
CA SER A 14 -23.48 10.03 -16.67
C SER A 14 -22.10 10.45 -16.21
N ARG A 15 -21.77 10.19 -14.94
CA ARG A 15 -20.42 10.33 -14.39
C ARG A 15 -19.53 9.12 -14.66
N THR A 16 -20.11 7.98 -15.05
CA THR A 16 -19.37 6.73 -15.28
C THR A 16 -19.31 6.41 -16.77
N THR A 17 -18.18 5.89 -17.24
CA THR A 17 -18.03 5.44 -18.63
C THR A 17 -18.84 4.19 -18.92
N ARG A 18 -19.08 3.35 -17.90
CA ARG A 18 -19.89 2.13 -18.02
C ARG A 18 -21.32 2.44 -18.42
N ASP A 19 -21.94 3.46 -17.82
CA ASP A 19 -23.30 3.85 -18.20
C ASP A 19 -23.34 4.41 -19.63
N ILE A 20 -22.30 5.17 -20.02
CA ILE A 20 -22.19 5.67 -21.40
C ILE A 20 -22.07 4.51 -22.39
N ASP A 21 -21.30 3.47 -22.08
CA ASP A 21 -21.20 2.26 -22.91
C ASP A 21 -22.57 1.56 -23.02
N ASN A 22 -23.33 1.47 -21.93
CA ASN A 22 -24.70 0.93 -21.95
C ASN A 22 -25.64 1.80 -22.81
N TYR A 23 -25.56 3.13 -22.70
CA TYR A 23 -26.36 4.04 -23.52
C TYR A 23 -25.99 3.95 -25.01
N LEU A 24 -24.71 3.76 -25.34
CA LEU A 24 -24.28 3.55 -26.73
C LEU A 24 -24.86 2.23 -27.29
N GLN A 25 -24.93 1.17 -26.47
CA GLN A 25 -25.60 -0.07 -26.87
C GLN A 25 -27.10 0.14 -27.11
N GLN A 26 -27.78 0.87 -26.21
CA GLN A 26 -29.18 1.23 -26.39
C GLN A 26 -29.39 2.09 -27.64
N ALA A 27 -28.49 3.03 -27.92
CA ALA A 27 -28.54 3.85 -29.13
C ALA A 27 -28.43 2.98 -30.39
N LYS A 28 -27.51 2.02 -30.39
CA LYS A 28 -27.35 1.06 -31.48
C LYS A 28 -28.60 0.22 -31.70
N GLN A 29 -29.24 -0.26 -30.62
CA GLN A 29 -30.50 -0.99 -30.68
C GLN A 29 -31.66 -0.16 -31.25
N ARG A 30 -31.65 1.16 -30.98
CA ARG A 30 -32.65 2.11 -31.50
C ARG A 30 -32.36 2.59 -32.93
N GLY A 31 -31.32 2.07 -33.58
CA GLY A 31 -30.99 2.41 -34.97
C GLY A 31 -30.25 3.73 -35.17
N PHE A 32 -29.72 4.35 -34.11
CA PHE A 32 -28.84 5.50 -34.27
C PHE A 32 -27.55 5.08 -35.00
N LYS A 33 -26.97 5.99 -35.78
CA LYS A 33 -25.79 5.72 -36.63
C LYS A 33 -24.53 6.41 -36.14
N GLY A 34 -24.67 7.61 -35.57
CA GLY A 34 -23.57 8.41 -35.08
C GLY A 34 -23.67 8.72 -33.60
N TYR A 35 -22.52 8.89 -32.94
CA TYR A 35 -22.43 9.33 -31.57
C TYR A 35 -21.27 10.29 -31.34
N VAL A 36 -21.37 11.11 -30.31
CA VAL A 36 -20.28 11.92 -29.79
C VAL A 36 -20.38 11.97 -28.28
N VAL A 37 -19.22 11.83 -27.63
CA VAL A 37 -19.10 11.91 -26.18
C VAL A 37 -18.09 12.98 -25.83
N GLY A 38 -18.54 13.99 -25.08
CA GLY A 38 -17.70 15.02 -24.51
C GLY A 38 -17.74 14.99 -22.98
N ARG A 39 -16.61 15.25 -22.33
CA ARG A 39 -16.54 15.30 -20.86
C ARG A 39 -16.61 16.76 -20.39
N GLN A 40 -17.59 17.06 -19.55
CA GLN A 40 -17.78 18.36 -18.89
C GLN A 40 -17.57 18.17 -17.39
N GLY A 41 -16.37 18.50 -16.91
CA GLY A 41 -15.96 18.24 -15.53
C GLY A 41 -15.95 16.75 -15.19
N ARG A 42 -16.81 16.29 -14.27
CA ARG A 42 -16.98 14.88 -13.90
C ARG A 42 -18.09 14.17 -14.67
N THR A 43 -18.82 14.85 -15.54
CA THR A 43 -19.97 14.29 -16.26
C THR A 43 -19.67 14.15 -17.75
N TYR A 44 -19.99 13.00 -18.33
CA TYR A 44 -19.97 12.74 -19.77
C TYR A 44 -21.31 13.10 -20.37
N TRP A 45 -21.30 13.86 -21.46
CA TRP A 45 -22.47 14.15 -22.29
C TRP A 45 -22.36 13.31 -23.55
N LEU A 46 -23.36 12.45 -23.76
CA LEU A 46 -23.53 11.65 -24.95
C LEU A 46 -24.63 12.27 -25.81
N ALA A 47 -24.37 12.41 -27.10
CA ALA A 47 -25.38 12.72 -28.10
C ALA A 47 -25.28 11.73 -29.26
N CYS A 48 -26.43 11.21 -29.71
CA CYS A 48 -26.52 10.29 -30.83
C CYS A 48 -27.42 10.86 -31.92
N GLY A 49 -27.01 10.67 -33.17
CA GLY A 49 -27.74 11.08 -34.37
C GLY A 49 -28.17 9.87 -35.21
N SER A 50 -29.36 9.95 -35.81
CA SER A 50 -29.92 8.92 -36.71
C SER A 50 -29.36 9.00 -38.12
N ASP A 51 -28.87 10.18 -38.51
CA ASP A 51 -28.52 10.48 -39.88
C ASP A 51 -27.24 9.75 -40.31
N ALA A 52 -27.15 9.48 -41.60
CA ALA A 52 -25.94 8.91 -42.16
C ALA A 52 -24.78 9.90 -41.99
N LEU A 53 -23.63 9.40 -41.56
CA LEU A 53 -22.42 10.21 -41.33
C LEU A 53 -21.71 10.54 -42.66
N THR A 54 -22.44 11.07 -43.64
CA THR A 54 -21.90 11.47 -44.95
C THR A 54 -21.11 12.78 -44.88
N SER A 55 -21.41 13.62 -43.88
CA SER A 55 -20.77 14.91 -43.64
C SER A 55 -20.27 15.01 -42.20
N PRO A 56 -19.24 15.85 -41.93
CA PRO A 56 -18.75 16.05 -40.58
C PRO A 56 -19.75 16.85 -39.73
N THR A 57 -20.66 16.13 -39.08
CA THR A 57 -21.61 16.70 -38.11
C THR A 57 -20.95 16.84 -36.74
N HIS A 58 -21.21 17.94 -36.04
CA HIS A 58 -20.66 18.25 -34.71
C HIS A 58 -21.76 18.49 -33.69
N ASP A 59 -21.54 18.17 -32.42
CA ASP A 59 -22.54 18.46 -31.36
C ASP A 59 -22.56 19.95 -30.98
N ALA A 60 -23.72 20.57 -31.15
CA ALA A 60 -23.91 21.99 -30.86
C ALA A 60 -23.79 22.29 -29.36
N ALA A 61 -24.39 21.46 -28.50
CA ALA A 61 -24.41 21.68 -27.05
C ALA A 61 -23.00 21.66 -26.44
N LEU A 62 -22.18 20.69 -26.82
CA LEU A 62 -20.79 20.58 -26.41
C LEU A 62 -19.95 21.73 -26.98
N CYS A 63 -20.18 22.16 -28.22
CA CYS A 63 -19.46 23.28 -28.80
C CYS A 63 -19.74 24.59 -28.06
N VAL A 64 -21.02 24.91 -27.84
CA VAL A 64 -21.47 26.06 -27.05
C VAL A 64 -20.90 25.99 -25.63
N ARG A 65 -21.01 24.84 -24.95
CA ARG A 65 -20.49 24.65 -23.60
C ARG A 65 -18.98 24.90 -23.50
N ASN A 66 -18.22 24.41 -24.49
CA ASN A 66 -16.77 24.60 -24.54
C ASN A 66 -16.37 26.06 -24.79
N HIS A 67 -17.15 26.78 -25.62
CA HIS A 67 -16.94 28.20 -25.86
C HIS A 67 -17.17 29.02 -24.59
N PHE A 68 -18.30 28.78 -23.90
CA PHE A 68 -18.69 29.48 -22.67
C PHE A 68 -18.28 28.71 -21.41
N LYS A 69 -17.04 28.20 -21.38
CA LYS A 69 -16.57 27.30 -20.31
C LYS A 69 -16.69 27.88 -18.89
N LYS A 70 -16.53 29.20 -18.75
CA LYS A 70 -16.51 29.93 -17.47
C LYS A 70 -17.88 30.06 -16.80
N LEU A 71 -18.98 29.95 -17.56
CA LEU A 71 -20.32 30.10 -17.02
C LEU A 71 -20.78 28.80 -16.39
N LYS A 72 -21.09 28.84 -15.09
CA LYS A 72 -21.62 27.68 -14.36
C LYS A 72 -23.03 27.35 -14.82
N GLN A 73 -23.89 28.35 -14.99
CA GLN A 73 -25.27 28.15 -15.43
C GLN A 73 -25.60 29.16 -16.52
N ALA A 74 -26.05 28.68 -17.68
CA ALA A 74 -26.52 29.56 -18.73
C ALA A 74 -27.52 28.89 -19.67
N VAL A 75 -28.27 29.73 -20.38
CA VAL A 75 -29.13 29.37 -21.51
C VAL A 75 -28.64 30.12 -22.74
N TYR A 76 -28.23 29.39 -23.76
CA TYR A 76 -27.83 29.92 -25.05
C TYR A 76 -28.98 29.80 -26.05
N LEU A 77 -29.31 30.94 -26.68
CA LEU A 77 -30.34 31.08 -27.69
C LEU A 77 -29.74 31.61 -28.99
N SER A 78 -30.00 30.93 -30.10
CA SER A 78 -29.53 31.33 -31.42
C SER A 78 -30.54 30.96 -32.49
N LEU A 79 -30.69 31.79 -33.52
CA LEU A 79 -31.46 31.45 -34.71
C LEU A 79 -30.55 30.71 -35.70
N TRP A 80 -30.92 29.49 -36.08
CA TRP A 80 -30.21 28.65 -37.04
C TRP A 80 -31.18 28.06 -38.05
N GLN A 81 -31.01 28.42 -39.32
CA GLN A 81 -31.83 27.88 -40.42
C GLN A 81 -33.34 28.02 -40.19
N GLY A 82 -33.79 29.14 -39.61
CA GLY A 82 -35.20 29.39 -39.28
C GLY A 82 -35.69 28.73 -37.99
N MET A 83 -34.83 28.00 -37.29
CA MET A 83 -35.14 27.37 -36.00
C MET A 83 -34.46 28.13 -34.86
N ILE A 84 -35.15 28.31 -33.74
CA ILE A 84 -34.55 28.77 -32.49
C ILE A 84 -33.90 27.58 -31.81
N VAL A 85 -32.59 27.65 -31.62
CA VAL A 85 -31.81 26.66 -30.89
C VAL A 85 -31.68 27.10 -29.44
N CYS A 86 -32.13 26.25 -28.51
CA CYS A 86 -32.02 26.46 -27.08
C CYS A 86 -31.10 25.42 -26.46
N ILE A 87 -30.01 25.86 -25.85
CA ILE A 87 -29.04 25.02 -25.15
C ILE A 87 -28.88 25.54 -23.72
N ALA A 88 -29.30 24.75 -22.74
CA ALA A 88 -29.28 25.11 -21.33
C ALA A 88 -28.45 24.14 -20.50
N TRP A 89 -27.58 24.65 -19.64
CA TRP A 89 -26.75 23.84 -18.74
C TRP A 89 -26.67 24.44 -17.33
N GLN A 90 -26.40 23.56 -16.35
CA GLN A 90 -26.16 23.93 -14.95
C GLN A 90 -24.99 23.11 -14.39
N GLY A 91 -23.92 23.81 -14.02
CA GLY A 91 -22.63 23.26 -13.65
C GLY A 91 -22.04 22.37 -14.76
N GLU A 92 -22.05 21.07 -14.50
CA GLU A 92 -21.56 20.02 -15.39
C GLU A 92 -22.68 19.28 -16.12
N ARG A 93 -23.95 19.63 -15.89
CA ARG A 93 -25.11 18.90 -16.44
C ARG A 93 -25.76 19.68 -17.57
N LEU A 94 -26.08 18.98 -18.65
CA LEU A 94 -26.94 19.51 -19.70
C LEU A 94 -28.39 19.37 -19.24
N GLN A 95 -29.13 20.48 -19.23
CA GLN A 95 -30.55 20.50 -18.87
C GLN A 95 -31.41 20.30 -20.11
N HIS A 96 -31.17 21.12 -21.14
CA HIS A 96 -31.92 21.06 -22.40
C HIS A 96 -31.01 21.36 -23.59
N CYS A 97 -31.27 20.69 -24.71
CA CYS A 97 -30.74 21.04 -26.02
C CYS A 97 -31.80 20.64 -27.05
N LEU A 98 -32.40 21.63 -27.70
CA LEU A 98 -33.48 21.44 -28.66
C LEU A 98 -33.47 22.57 -29.69
N SER A 99 -34.08 22.30 -30.84
CA SER A 99 -34.53 23.32 -31.76
C SER A 99 -36.06 23.42 -31.78
N CYS A 100 -36.60 24.62 -31.93
CA CYS A 100 -38.02 24.86 -32.17
C CYS A 100 -38.19 25.83 -33.36
N PRO A 101 -39.29 25.72 -34.11
CA PRO A 101 -39.56 26.66 -35.21
C PRO A 101 -39.68 28.10 -34.69
N HIS A 102 -39.29 29.08 -35.51
CA HIS A 102 -39.50 30.50 -35.19
C HIS A 102 -40.91 30.96 -35.59
N ASP A 103 -41.92 30.31 -35.01
CA ASP A 103 -43.34 30.64 -35.13
C ASP A 103 -43.98 30.73 -33.73
N THR A 104 -45.29 30.98 -33.68
CA THR A 104 -46.03 31.07 -32.41
C THR A 104 -45.93 29.80 -31.58
N ASP A 105 -45.98 28.62 -32.21
CA ASP A 105 -45.96 27.34 -31.51
C ASP A 105 -44.58 27.03 -30.94
N GLY A 106 -43.52 27.30 -31.71
CA GLY A 106 -42.15 27.16 -31.25
C GLY A 106 -41.75 28.16 -30.17
N MET A 107 -42.33 29.37 -30.19
CA MET A 107 -42.19 30.34 -29.09
C MET A 107 -42.88 29.86 -27.81
N LEU A 108 -44.09 29.26 -27.90
CA LEU A 108 -44.76 28.63 -26.76
C LEU A 108 -43.94 27.45 -26.22
N GLN A 109 -43.39 26.61 -27.10
CA GLN A 109 -42.51 25.51 -26.69
C GLN A 109 -41.26 26.02 -25.97
N LEU A 110 -40.65 27.08 -26.49
CA LEU A 110 -39.52 27.73 -25.84
C LEU A 110 -39.90 28.28 -24.47
N GLU A 111 -41.07 28.93 -24.35
CA GLU A 111 -41.58 29.43 -23.07
C GLU A 111 -41.66 28.33 -22.02
N LEU A 112 -42.28 27.20 -22.35
CA LEU A 112 -42.41 26.05 -21.45
C LEU A 112 -41.05 25.53 -20.98
N VAL A 113 -40.08 25.47 -21.89
CA VAL A 113 -38.71 25.05 -21.58
C VAL A 113 -38.03 26.06 -20.65
N LEU A 114 -38.12 27.36 -20.95
CA LEU A 114 -37.53 28.40 -20.12
C LEU A 114 -38.18 28.46 -18.72
N GLN A 115 -39.50 28.30 -18.62
CA GLN A 115 -40.21 28.21 -17.34
C GLN A 115 -39.73 27.01 -16.52
N ARG A 116 -39.49 25.86 -17.16
CA ARG A 116 -38.94 24.67 -16.49
C ARG A 116 -37.52 24.91 -15.98
N ILE A 117 -36.66 25.52 -16.80
CA ILE A 117 -35.28 25.85 -16.40
C ILE A 117 -35.31 26.86 -15.25
N LYS A 118 -36.19 27.87 -15.32
CA LYS A 118 -36.38 28.89 -14.28
C LYS A 118 -36.67 28.31 -12.91
N ARG A 119 -37.52 27.27 -12.83
CA ARG A 119 -37.84 26.59 -11.56
C ARG A 119 -36.66 25.87 -10.93
N GLN A 120 -35.66 25.48 -11.72
CA GLN A 120 -34.50 24.70 -11.27
C GLN A 120 -33.23 25.55 -11.13
N ALA A 121 -33.30 26.82 -11.53
CA ALA A 121 -32.15 27.70 -11.64
C ALA A 121 -31.77 28.35 -10.32
N GLU A 122 -30.46 28.59 -10.15
CA GLU A 122 -29.97 29.47 -9.10
C GLU A 122 -30.21 30.95 -9.47
N ALA A 123 -30.18 31.84 -8.48
CA ALA A 123 -30.47 33.27 -8.64
C ALA A 123 -29.52 34.04 -9.59
N GLN A 124 -28.46 33.41 -10.11
CA GLN A 124 -27.42 34.05 -10.95
C GLN A 124 -27.23 33.37 -12.32
N ALA A 125 -28.30 32.82 -12.92
CA ALA A 125 -28.22 32.27 -14.26
C ALA A 125 -28.04 33.37 -15.34
N THR A 126 -27.36 33.03 -16.43
CA THR A 126 -27.09 33.95 -17.56
C THR A 126 -27.84 33.50 -18.82
N VAL A 127 -28.51 34.42 -19.51
CA VAL A 127 -29.07 34.18 -20.85
C VAL A 127 -28.10 34.75 -21.88
N LEU A 128 -27.65 33.93 -22.81
CA LEU A 128 -26.77 34.27 -23.91
C LEU A 128 -27.60 34.33 -25.19
N ILE A 129 -27.77 35.51 -25.76
CA ILE A 129 -28.49 35.69 -27.04
C ILE A 129 -27.47 35.92 -28.15
N ALA A 130 -27.50 35.08 -29.17
CA ALA A 130 -26.59 35.18 -30.29
C ALA A 130 -26.83 36.43 -31.16
N LYS A 131 -25.84 36.82 -31.98
CA LYS A 131 -25.99 37.88 -32.98
C LYS A 131 -27.11 37.51 -33.96
N GLN A 132 -27.79 38.53 -34.50
CA GLN A 132 -28.88 38.39 -35.49
C GLN A 132 -30.07 37.53 -35.02
N THR A 133 -30.20 37.29 -33.72
CA THR A 133 -31.43 36.73 -33.17
C THR A 133 -32.49 37.84 -33.16
N PRO A 134 -33.76 37.57 -33.53
CA PRO A 134 -34.80 38.59 -33.59
C PRO A 134 -34.93 39.36 -32.28
N THR A 135 -35.14 40.68 -32.35
CA THR A 135 -35.30 41.55 -31.16
C THR A 135 -36.48 41.10 -30.29
N THR A 136 -37.54 40.58 -30.92
CA THR A 136 -38.69 39.96 -30.25
C THR A 136 -38.29 38.85 -29.28
N LEU A 137 -37.28 38.04 -29.62
CA LEU A 137 -36.79 36.98 -28.73
C LEU A 137 -36.03 37.57 -27.52
N ALA A 138 -35.26 38.64 -27.74
CA ALA A 138 -34.55 39.32 -26.67
C ALA A 138 -35.50 39.99 -25.68
N GLU A 139 -36.52 40.69 -26.20
CA GLU A 139 -37.59 41.30 -25.41
C GLU A 139 -38.37 40.25 -24.63
N PHE A 140 -38.71 39.13 -25.28
CA PHE A 140 -39.37 37.99 -24.62
C PHE A 140 -38.53 37.43 -23.47
N CYS A 141 -37.22 37.22 -23.68
CA CYS A 141 -36.33 36.75 -22.62
C CYS A 141 -36.21 37.75 -21.48
N GLN A 142 -36.16 39.06 -21.79
CA GLN A 142 -36.10 40.11 -20.77
C GLN A 142 -37.37 40.13 -19.90
N GLN A 143 -38.54 39.92 -20.49
CA GLN A 143 -39.81 39.84 -19.78
C GLN A 143 -39.91 38.58 -18.91
N GLN A 144 -39.57 37.41 -19.47
CA GLN A 144 -39.76 36.12 -18.79
C GLN A 144 -38.65 35.79 -17.77
N LEU A 145 -37.44 36.28 -18.01
CA LEU A 145 -36.22 35.98 -17.24
C LEU A 145 -35.60 37.24 -16.63
N ALA A 146 -36.42 38.20 -16.20
CA ALA A 146 -35.98 39.49 -15.65
C ALA A 146 -34.95 39.41 -14.50
N GLN A 147 -34.89 38.29 -13.78
CA GLN A 147 -33.94 38.06 -12.68
C GLN A 147 -32.56 37.58 -13.17
N TRP A 148 -32.44 37.16 -14.43
CA TRP A 148 -31.23 36.59 -14.99
C TRP A 148 -30.42 37.64 -15.73
N GLN A 149 -29.10 37.46 -15.76
CA GLN A 149 -28.24 38.35 -16.51
C GLN A 149 -28.37 38.09 -18.00
N LEU A 150 -28.87 39.06 -18.76
CA LEU A 150 -28.98 38.98 -20.21
C LEU A 150 -27.71 39.49 -20.89
N LEU A 151 -27.04 38.64 -21.67
CA LEU A 151 -25.88 38.99 -22.49
C LEU A 151 -26.25 38.87 -23.96
N LEU A 152 -26.30 40.00 -24.64
CA LEU A 152 -26.64 40.11 -26.06
C LEU A 152 -25.41 39.94 -26.95
N GLU A 153 -25.65 39.82 -28.27
CA GLU A 153 -24.63 39.80 -29.31
C GLU A 153 -23.55 38.71 -29.18
N GLN A 154 -23.92 37.57 -28.62
CA GLN A 154 -23.04 36.43 -28.50
C GLN A 154 -22.77 35.78 -29.88
N PRO A 155 -21.65 35.06 -30.09
CA PRO A 155 -21.38 34.39 -31.35
C PRO A 155 -22.53 33.45 -31.78
N GLN A 156 -22.86 33.43 -33.08
CA GLN A 156 -23.84 32.49 -33.63
C GLN A 156 -23.24 31.08 -33.74
N LEU A 157 -24.08 30.07 -33.90
CA LEU A 157 -23.62 28.69 -34.10
C LEU A 157 -22.61 28.53 -35.25
N ARG A 158 -22.77 29.25 -36.38
CA ARG A 158 -21.77 29.23 -37.47
C ARG A 158 -20.43 29.84 -37.11
N ASP A 159 -20.40 30.78 -36.17
CA ASP A 159 -19.18 31.50 -35.78
C ASP A 159 -18.38 30.69 -34.74
N LEU A 160 -19.03 29.71 -34.10
CA LEU A 160 -18.37 28.79 -33.19
C LEU A 160 -17.46 27.85 -33.98
N LYS A 161 -16.20 27.75 -33.55
CA LYS A 161 -15.22 26.84 -34.16
C LYS A 161 -15.34 25.45 -33.53
N PRO A 162 -15.96 24.45 -34.19
CA PRO A 162 -15.97 23.10 -33.64
C PRO A 162 -14.56 22.52 -33.64
N THR A 163 -14.30 21.65 -32.68
CA THR A 163 -13.07 20.86 -32.63
C THR A 163 -13.36 19.45 -33.13
N ALA A 164 -12.36 18.77 -33.68
CA ALA A 164 -12.49 17.39 -34.15
C ALA A 164 -12.94 16.41 -33.05
N ALA A 165 -12.75 16.76 -31.78
CA ALA A 165 -13.25 15.96 -30.65
C ALA A 165 -14.78 15.97 -30.52
N LEU A 166 -15.45 16.97 -31.11
CA LEU A 166 -16.92 17.14 -31.09
C LEU A 166 -17.60 16.58 -32.34
N GLN A 167 -16.83 16.04 -33.28
CA GLN A 167 -17.36 15.40 -34.47
C GLN A 167 -18.02 14.08 -34.11
N LEU A 168 -19.21 13.83 -34.67
CA LEU A 168 -19.88 12.56 -34.56
C LEU A 168 -19.04 11.46 -35.19
N ARG A 169 -18.98 10.32 -34.50
CA ARG A 169 -18.32 9.09 -34.92
C ARG A 169 -19.36 8.02 -35.17
N SER A 170 -19.07 7.08 -36.06
CA SER A 170 -19.96 5.94 -36.29
C SER A 170 -20.10 5.12 -35.02
N LEU A 171 -21.33 4.72 -34.68
CA LEU A 171 -21.60 3.80 -33.56
C LEU A 171 -20.97 2.42 -33.74
N GLN A 172 -20.45 2.11 -34.94
CA GLN A 172 -19.61 0.93 -35.17
C GLN A 172 -18.18 1.11 -34.64
N GLN A 173 -17.72 2.35 -34.50
CA GLN A 173 -16.40 2.68 -33.97
C GLN A 173 -16.42 2.71 -32.44
N LEU A 174 -15.40 2.11 -31.84
CA LEU A 174 -15.25 2.03 -30.40
C LEU A 174 -15.00 3.41 -29.78
N PRO A 175 -15.53 3.66 -28.56
CA PRO A 175 -15.21 4.85 -27.79
C PRO A 175 -13.70 5.01 -27.55
N PRO A 176 -13.21 6.25 -27.38
CA PRO A 176 -11.78 6.52 -27.26
C PRO A 176 -11.13 5.84 -26.05
N TRP A 177 -11.84 5.68 -24.92
CA TRP A 177 -11.31 4.96 -23.76
C TRP A 177 -11.13 3.47 -24.03
N GLN A 178 -12.08 2.83 -24.72
CA GLN A 178 -11.97 1.42 -25.09
C GLN A 178 -10.83 1.19 -26.10
N ARG A 179 -10.63 2.10 -27.06
CA ARG A 179 -9.49 2.03 -27.99
C ARG A 179 -8.15 2.12 -27.25
N ARG A 180 -8.02 3.06 -26.30
CA ARG A 180 -6.82 3.18 -25.46
C ARG A 180 -6.58 1.93 -24.62
N GLN A 181 -7.64 1.37 -24.03
CA GLN A 181 -7.55 0.13 -23.26
C GLN A 181 -7.06 -1.03 -24.12
N ARG A 182 -7.61 -1.22 -25.33
CA ARG A 182 -7.18 -2.28 -26.26
C ARG A 182 -5.72 -2.15 -26.68
N ILE A 183 -5.25 -0.92 -26.93
CA ILE A 183 -3.85 -0.66 -27.26
C ILE A 183 -2.96 -1.06 -26.07
N TRP A 184 -3.32 -0.60 -24.87
CA TRP A 184 -2.59 -0.93 -23.65
C TRP A 184 -2.53 -2.43 -23.37
N THR A 185 -3.66 -3.13 -23.48
CA THR A 185 -3.69 -4.60 -23.29
C THR A 185 -2.85 -5.31 -24.34
N SER A 186 -2.85 -4.83 -25.59
CA SER A 186 -2.04 -5.42 -26.65
C SER A 186 -0.54 -5.22 -26.40
N CYS A 187 -0.12 -4.02 -25.99
CA CYS A 187 1.27 -3.75 -25.62
C CYS A 187 1.72 -4.60 -24.43
N LEU A 188 0.86 -4.75 -23.42
CA LEU A 188 1.15 -5.57 -22.25
C LEU A 188 1.30 -7.06 -22.62
N LEU A 189 0.43 -7.58 -23.50
CA LEU A 189 0.55 -8.94 -24.01
C LEU A 189 1.85 -9.14 -24.83
N LEU A 190 2.24 -8.16 -25.65
CA LEU A 190 3.50 -8.20 -26.38
C LEU A 190 4.71 -8.18 -25.44
N MET A 191 4.69 -7.36 -24.40
CA MET A 191 5.76 -7.34 -23.38
C MET A 191 5.84 -8.64 -22.61
N LEU A 192 4.70 -9.23 -22.22
CA LEU A 192 4.67 -10.54 -21.55
C LEU A 192 5.17 -11.66 -22.48
N GLY A 193 4.78 -11.64 -23.76
CA GLY A 193 5.28 -12.59 -24.75
C GLY A 193 6.79 -12.45 -24.98
N GLY A 194 7.29 -11.21 -25.03
CA GLY A 194 8.72 -10.92 -25.12
C GLY A 194 9.49 -11.38 -23.89
N ALA A 195 8.97 -11.13 -22.68
CA ALA A 195 9.57 -11.57 -21.44
C ALA A 195 9.59 -13.11 -21.33
N ALA A 196 8.50 -13.79 -21.70
CA ALA A 196 8.45 -15.25 -21.75
C ALA A 196 9.42 -15.83 -22.79
N SER A 197 9.55 -15.20 -23.95
CA SER A 197 10.51 -15.63 -24.99
C SER A 197 11.96 -15.41 -24.53
N ALA A 198 12.24 -14.26 -23.90
CA ALA A 198 13.54 -13.95 -23.34
C ALA A 198 13.91 -14.89 -22.19
N TRP A 199 12.94 -15.26 -21.35
CA TRP A 199 13.11 -16.27 -20.30
C TRP A 199 13.40 -17.66 -20.90
N TYR A 200 12.64 -18.04 -21.93
CA TYR A 200 12.82 -19.34 -22.60
C TYR A 200 14.16 -19.46 -23.32
N LEU A 201 14.64 -18.36 -23.91
CA LEU A 201 15.93 -18.27 -24.60
C LEU A 201 17.05 -17.78 -23.69
N TRP A 202 16.82 -17.67 -22.38
CA TRP A 202 17.83 -17.22 -21.45
C TRP A 202 18.98 -18.23 -21.45
N PRO A 203 20.22 -17.82 -21.75
CA PRO A 203 21.33 -18.75 -21.84
C PRO A 203 21.51 -19.45 -20.50
N GLN A 204 21.56 -20.79 -20.55
CA GLN A 204 22.01 -21.57 -19.41
C GLN A 204 23.52 -21.38 -19.33
N PHE A 205 23.96 -20.55 -18.39
CA PHE A 205 25.38 -20.44 -18.08
C PHE A 205 25.83 -21.79 -17.54
N GLU A 206 26.86 -22.38 -18.16
CA GLU A 206 27.54 -23.53 -17.59
C GLU A 206 28.10 -23.10 -16.23
N ALA A 207 27.63 -23.75 -15.16
CA ALA A 207 28.14 -23.51 -13.83
C ALA A 207 29.65 -23.82 -13.83
N PRO A 208 30.51 -22.92 -13.32
CA PRO A 208 31.94 -23.21 -13.21
C PRO A 208 32.17 -24.45 -12.32
N PRO A 209 33.27 -25.19 -12.51
CA PRO A 209 33.57 -26.37 -11.71
C PRO A 209 33.60 -25.99 -10.23
N ASN A 210 32.81 -26.72 -9.43
CA ASN A 210 32.61 -26.50 -7.99
C ASN A 210 33.92 -26.27 -7.23
N GLU A 211 34.30 -25.00 -7.05
CA GLU A 211 35.10 -24.62 -5.90
C GLU A 211 34.21 -24.82 -4.68
N VAL A 212 34.69 -25.59 -3.70
CA VAL A 212 34.01 -25.75 -2.41
C VAL A 212 34.09 -24.39 -1.72
N VAL A 213 33.12 -23.52 -1.99
CA VAL A 213 32.95 -22.26 -1.27
C VAL A 213 32.67 -22.62 0.18
N GLN A 214 33.69 -22.53 1.04
CA GLN A 214 33.51 -22.58 2.48
C GLN A 214 32.69 -21.34 2.89
N ARG A 215 31.36 -21.48 2.93
CA ARG A 215 30.47 -20.44 3.46
C ARG A 215 30.85 -20.23 4.93
N ARG A 216 31.38 -19.04 5.26
CA ARG A 216 31.50 -18.58 6.64
C ARG A 216 30.08 -18.39 7.18
N LEU A 217 29.53 -19.41 7.82
CA LEU A 217 28.21 -19.34 8.45
C LEU A 217 28.25 -18.30 9.58
N ALA A 218 27.19 -17.49 9.69
CA ALA A 218 27.08 -16.52 10.78
C ALA A 218 27.02 -17.24 12.13
N PRO A 219 27.64 -16.72 13.21
CA PRO A 219 27.64 -17.38 14.50
C PRO A 219 26.19 -17.58 15.01
N PRO A 220 25.87 -18.75 15.57
CA PRO A 220 24.52 -19.07 16.02
C PRO A 220 24.12 -18.18 17.20
N PRO A 221 22.82 -17.96 17.44
CA PRO A 221 22.38 -17.20 18.59
C PRO A 221 22.65 -17.94 19.91
N GLY A 222 23.23 -17.24 20.88
CA GLY A 222 23.54 -17.74 22.22
C GLY A 222 25.03 -17.64 22.56
N THR A 223 25.34 -18.01 23.81
CA THR A 223 26.70 -17.97 24.35
C THR A 223 27.23 -19.39 24.56
N ALA A 224 28.55 -19.54 24.55
CA ALA A 224 29.20 -20.81 24.81
C ALA A 224 28.94 -21.30 26.25
N VAL A 225 28.95 -22.63 26.45
CA VAL A 225 28.65 -23.27 27.73
C VAL A 225 29.68 -22.90 28.81
N GLN A 226 30.91 -22.56 28.40
CA GLN A 226 32.01 -22.11 29.26
C GLN A 226 31.64 -20.89 30.11
N LEU A 227 30.60 -20.13 29.74
CA LEU A 227 30.05 -19.08 30.62
C LEU A 227 29.71 -19.62 32.01
N LEU A 228 29.17 -20.84 32.12
CA LEU A 228 28.85 -21.47 33.41
C LEU A 228 30.10 -21.70 34.29
N GLU A 229 31.25 -21.96 33.67
CA GLU A 229 32.53 -22.11 34.37
C GLU A 229 33.05 -20.76 34.89
N GLN A 230 32.70 -19.67 34.21
CA GLN A 230 33.11 -18.31 34.57
C GLN A 230 32.24 -17.68 35.65
N LEU A 231 30.99 -18.14 35.84
CA LEU A 231 30.05 -17.53 36.80
C LEU A 231 30.62 -17.37 38.22
N PRO A 232 31.28 -18.37 38.84
CA PRO A 232 31.86 -18.20 40.17
C PRO A 232 32.84 -17.03 40.24
N GLN A 233 33.69 -16.86 39.23
CA GLN A 233 34.65 -15.77 39.17
C GLN A 233 33.97 -14.42 38.92
N LEU A 234 32.97 -14.39 38.04
CA LEU A 234 32.21 -13.18 37.72
C LEU A 234 31.43 -12.64 38.93
N PHE A 235 30.98 -13.54 39.81
CA PHE A 235 30.21 -13.21 41.02
C PHE A 235 31.02 -13.26 42.32
N ALA A 236 32.31 -13.60 42.28
CA ALA A 236 33.16 -13.77 43.48
C ALA A 236 33.23 -12.52 44.39
N GLY A 237 32.92 -11.33 43.89
CA GLY A 237 32.88 -10.08 44.67
C GLY A 237 31.48 -9.66 45.13
N PHE A 238 30.41 -10.28 44.62
CA PHE A 238 29.04 -9.80 44.83
C PHE A 238 28.53 -10.08 46.25
N GLU A 239 29.10 -11.09 46.91
CA GLU A 239 28.82 -11.39 48.33
C GLU A 239 29.48 -10.38 49.28
N HIS A 240 30.43 -9.58 48.79
CA HIS A 240 31.22 -8.63 49.57
C HIS A 240 30.85 -7.16 49.31
N PHE A 241 29.81 -6.89 48.52
CA PHE A 241 29.35 -5.52 48.33
C PHE A 241 28.73 -4.98 49.62
N ALA A 242 29.39 -3.97 50.20
CA ALA A 242 28.96 -3.37 51.46
C ALA A 242 27.61 -2.68 51.27
N GLY A 243 26.59 -3.17 51.97
CA GLY A 243 25.25 -2.58 51.91
C GLY A 243 24.45 -2.92 50.65
N TRP A 244 24.87 -3.90 49.86
CA TRP A 244 24.16 -4.35 48.65
C TRP A 244 23.92 -5.86 48.70
N GLN A 245 22.84 -6.31 48.07
CA GLN A 245 22.50 -7.73 47.98
C GLN A 245 22.21 -8.13 46.53
N TRP A 246 22.94 -9.12 46.03
CA TRP A 246 22.64 -9.75 44.76
C TRP A 246 21.33 -10.53 44.83
N ARG A 247 20.39 -10.21 43.93
CA ARG A 247 19.06 -10.84 43.87
C ARG A 247 18.92 -11.82 42.72
N SER A 248 19.41 -11.46 41.54
CA SER A 248 19.28 -12.32 40.37
C SER A 248 20.31 -11.98 39.31
N ALA A 249 20.53 -12.91 38.40
CA ALA A 249 21.25 -12.64 37.17
C ALA A 249 20.55 -13.28 35.99
N GLN A 250 20.58 -12.63 34.83
CA GLN A 250 20.01 -13.15 33.61
C GLN A 250 20.91 -12.87 32.41
N LEU A 251 20.97 -13.81 31.48
CA LEU A 251 21.62 -13.62 30.20
C LEU A 251 20.58 -13.12 29.18
N GLN A 252 20.76 -11.89 28.71
CA GLN A 252 19.97 -11.27 27.66
C GLN A 252 20.85 -11.08 26.42
N GLY A 253 20.67 -11.95 25.42
CA GLY A 253 21.54 -11.98 24.23
C GLY A 253 22.98 -12.31 24.63
N GLN A 254 23.92 -11.42 24.32
CA GLN A 254 25.33 -11.53 24.69
C GLN A 254 25.70 -10.67 25.91
N SER A 255 24.71 -10.26 26.71
CA SER A 255 24.93 -9.47 27.92
C SER A 255 24.45 -10.22 29.16
N LEU A 256 25.33 -10.35 30.15
CA LEU A 256 24.97 -10.84 31.47
C LEU A 256 24.56 -9.65 32.33
N GLN A 257 23.31 -9.66 32.77
CA GLN A 257 22.75 -8.65 33.65
C GLN A 257 22.60 -9.24 35.05
N ALA A 258 23.03 -8.52 36.08
CA ALA A 258 22.82 -8.89 37.45
C ALA A 258 22.09 -7.76 38.17
N ILE A 259 21.07 -8.12 38.95
CA ILE A 259 20.26 -7.19 39.72
C ILE A 259 20.75 -7.22 41.15
N VAL A 260 21.16 -6.06 41.65
CA VAL A 260 21.51 -5.84 43.05
C VAL A 260 20.53 -4.84 43.66
N VAL A 261 20.24 -5.02 44.95
CA VAL A 261 19.34 -4.16 45.72
C VAL A 261 20.06 -3.65 46.95
N ALA A 262 19.91 -2.36 47.24
CA ALA A 262 20.49 -1.75 48.41
C ALA A 262 19.83 -2.30 49.69
N SER A 263 20.65 -2.71 50.67
CA SER A 263 20.21 -2.93 52.05
C SER A 263 20.45 -1.68 52.89
N TYR A 264 21.65 -1.12 52.83
CA TYR A 264 22.02 0.19 53.42
C TYR A 264 23.12 0.92 52.61
N GLY A 265 23.61 0.32 51.53
CA GLY A 265 24.67 0.86 50.70
C GLY A 265 24.18 2.03 49.86
N ARG A 266 25.09 2.95 49.56
CA ARG A 266 24.81 4.13 48.74
C ARG A 266 25.27 3.90 47.30
N ASP A 267 24.63 4.58 46.35
CA ASP A 267 24.89 4.41 44.92
C ASP A 267 26.32 4.82 44.53
N ASP A 268 26.85 5.88 45.17
CA ASP A 268 28.21 6.38 44.98
C ASP A 268 29.30 5.40 45.45
N GLU A 269 28.98 4.49 46.38
CA GLU A 269 29.89 3.46 46.88
C GLU A 269 29.92 2.21 46.00
N LEU A 270 28.85 1.93 45.25
CA LEU A 270 28.76 0.71 44.44
C LEU A 270 29.78 0.73 43.30
N GLY A 271 29.94 1.88 42.64
CA GLY A 271 30.85 2.03 41.50
C GLY A 271 32.32 1.65 41.81
N SER A 272 32.80 1.96 43.01
CA SER A 272 34.18 1.66 43.43
C SER A 272 34.40 0.21 43.85
N GLN A 273 33.31 -0.51 44.14
CA GLN A 273 33.34 -1.92 44.55
C GLN A 273 33.18 -2.89 43.38
N LEU A 274 32.77 -2.40 42.20
CA LEU A 274 32.49 -3.26 41.05
C LEU A 274 33.78 -3.88 40.48
N PRO A 275 33.80 -5.20 40.23
CA PRO A 275 34.89 -5.83 39.49
C PRO A 275 35.00 -5.27 38.07
N ALA A 276 36.20 -5.26 37.51
CA ALA A 276 36.46 -4.76 36.17
C ALA A 276 35.55 -5.42 35.11
N GLY A 277 35.03 -4.61 34.19
CA GLY A 277 34.18 -5.03 33.07
C GLY A 277 32.68 -5.03 33.36
N TRP A 278 32.25 -4.73 34.58
CA TRP A 278 30.84 -4.46 34.89
C TRP A 278 30.51 -2.98 34.73
N GLN A 279 29.40 -2.69 34.06
CA GLN A 279 28.81 -1.36 33.97
C GLN A 279 27.55 -1.34 34.85
N HIS A 280 27.31 -0.26 35.60
CA HIS A 280 26.09 -0.12 36.37
C HIS A 280 25.12 0.86 35.70
N GLN A 281 23.83 0.57 35.83
CA GLN A 281 22.75 1.47 35.45
C GLN A 281 21.68 1.45 36.54
N GLU A 282 21.30 2.63 37.01
CA GLU A 282 20.25 2.79 38.01
C GLU A 282 18.87 2.66 37.35
N GLN A 283 18.00 1.83 37.96
CA GLN A 283 16.61 1.66 37.55
C GLN A 283 15.71 1.67 38.79
N ALA A 284 15.17 2.85 39.10
CA ALA A 284 14.27 3.11 40.22
C ALA A 284 14.84 2.72 41.60
N GLN A 285 14.59 1.48 42.07
CA GLN A 285 15.02 0.96 43.37
C GLN A 285 16.02 -0.21 43.26
N GLN A 286 16.48 -0.50 42.04
CA GLN A 286 17.39 -1.59 41.75
C GLN A 286 18.52 -1.07 40.89
N VAL A 287 19.72 -1.62 41.08
CA VAL A 287 20.85 -1.35 40.19
C VAL A 287 21.05 -2.57 39.31
N VAL A 288 21.09 -2.32 38.00
CA VAL A 288 21.36 -3.33 36.98
C VAL A 288 22.83 -3.24 36.62
N LEU A 289 23.57 -4.30 36.92
CA LEU A 289 24.95 -4.47 36.53
C LEU A 289 24.99 -5.24 35.22
N THR A 290 25.60 -4.71 34.19
CA THR A 290 25.69 -5.32 32.86
C THR A 290 27.13 -5.60 32.48
N ARG A 291 27.38 -6.80 31.94
CA ARG A 291 28.68 -7.19 31.40
C ARG A 291 28.50 -7.88 30.05
N ALA A 292 29.30 -7.46 29.07
CA ALA A 292 29.35 -8.13 27.78
C ALA A 292 30.01 -9.52 27.93
N VAL A 293 29.44 -10.51 27.27
CA VAL A 293 29.96 -11.87 27.21
C VAL A 293 30.37 -12.16 25.77
N VAL A 294 31.63 -12.57 25.59
CA VAL A 294 32.16 -12.88 24.27
C VAL A 294 31.55 -14.20 23.78
N SER A 295 30.96 -14.20 22.59
CA SER A 295 30.54 -15.42 21.92
C SER A 295 31.68 -15.92 21.04
N HIS A 296 32.06 -17.18 21.20
CA HIS A 296 33.05 -17.84 20.35
C HIS A 296 32.38 -18.49 19.14
N GLU A 297 33.07 -18.43 17.99
CA GLU A 297 32.65 -19.09 16.76
C GLU A 297 32.46 -20.60 16.98
N LEU A 298 31.50 -21.19 16.26
CA LEU A 298 31.27 -22.62 16.32
C LEU A 298 32.37 -23.37 15.54
N ASP A 299 32.89 -24.44 16.12
CA ASP A 299 33.52 -25.49 15.33
C ASP A 299 32.43 -26.48 14.87
N LEU A 300 31.97 -26.28 13.64
CA LEU A 300 30.93 -27.10 12.99
C LEU A 300 31.50 -28.35 12.29
N SER A 301 32.81 -28.58 12.40
CA SER A 301 33.52 -29.67 11.72
C SER A 301 33.32 -31.03 12.40
N SER A 302 32.72 -31.04 13.59
CA SER A 302 32.52 -32.25 14.39
C SER A 302 31.15 -32.90 14.08
N PRO A 303 31.09 -34.23 13.88
CA PRO A 303 29.83 -34.93 13.65
C PRO A 303 28.85 -34.71 14.80
N ALA A 304 27.55 -34.73 14.49
CA ALA A 304 26.49 -34.48 15.44
C ALA A 304 26.66 -35.36 16.69
N PRO A 305 26.93 -34.77 17.87
CA PRO A 305 27.23 -35.55 19.06
C PRO A 305 25.95 -36.13 19.66
N GLU A 306 26.08 -37.32 20.22
CA GLU A 306 25.03 -37.98 20.98
C GLU A 306 24.63 -37.13 22.19
N THR A 307 23.34 -37.08 22.51
CA THR A 307 22.80 -36.35 23.67
C THR A 307 23.04 -37.10 24.99
N THR A 308 24.23 -37.62 25.20
CA THR A 308 24.63 -38.42 26.38
C THR A 308 24.53 -37.62 27.68
N TRP A 309 24.76 -36.31 27.62
CA TRP A 309 24.60 -35.38 28.74
C TRP A 309 23.18 -35.34 29.31
N LEU A 310 22.15 -35.74 28.56
CA LEU A 310 20.78 -35.86 29.10
C LEU A 310 20.70 -36.96 30.17
N ILE A 311 21.36 -38.09 29.90
CA ILE A 311 21.35 -39.27 30.78
C ILE A 311 22.31 -39.02 31.96
N GLU A 312 23.50 -38.52 31.68
CA GLU A 312 24.51 -38.24 32.71
C GLU A 312 24.10 -37.06 33.62
N GLY A 313 23.43 -36.05 33.07
CA GLY A 313 22.95 -34.89 33.82
C GLY A 313 22.02 -35.30 34.96
N GLN A 314 21.06 -36.19 34.72
CA GLN A 314 20.16 -36.68 35.78
C GLN A 314 20.88 -37.55 36.82
N ARG A 315 21.93 -38.28 36.40
CA ARG A 315 22.73 -39.13 37.29
C ARG A 315 23.57 -38.30 38.27
N TYR A 316 24.23 -37.24 37.78
CA TYR A 316 25.11 -36.40 38.59
C TYR A 316 24.36 -35.25 39.28
N PHE A 317 23.20 -34.85 38.78
CA PHE A 317 22.35 -33.80 39.36
C PHE A 317 20.92 -34.33 39.55
N PRO A 318 20.61 -35.04 40.66
CA PRO A 318 19.31 -35.67 40.87
C PRO A 318 18.11 -34.70 40.88
N GLN A 319 18.36 -33.42 41.18
CA GLN A 319 17.34 -32.37 41.21
C GLN A 319 17.19 -31.65 39.86
N LEU A 320 18.01 -32.00 38.86
CA LEU A 320 17.95 -31.41 37.53
C LEU A 320 16.70 -31.91 36.80
N SER A 321 15.78 -30.99 36.54
CA SER A 321 14.67 -31.22 35.63
C SER A 321 15.08 -30.78 34.22
N ILE A 322 15.00 -31.71 33.27
CA ILE A 322 15.29 -31.45 31.85
C ILE A 322 14.00 -31.61 31.05
N SER A 323 13.56 -30.56 30.37
CA SER A 323 12.42 -30.61 29.46
C SER A 323 12.83 -30.20 28.05
N ARG A 324 12.35 -30.96 27.06
CA ARG A 324 12.46 -30.56 25.65
C ARG A 324 11.39 -29.54 25.35
N VAL A 325 11.78 -28.35 24.90
CA VAL A 325 10.83 -27.24 24.69
C VAL A 325 10.32 -27.23 23.25
N GLN A 326 11.24 -27.12 22.28
CA GLN A 326 10.88 -26.93 20.88
C GLN A 326 12.05 -27.32 19.98
N SER A 327 11.75 -27.74 18.76
CA SER A 327 12.73 -27.81 17.66
C SER A 327 12.37 -26.71 16.65
N ASN A 328 13.36 -25.95 16.21
CA ASN A 328 13.15 -24.83 15.31
C ASN A 328 14.30 -24.74 14.31
N GLN A 329 14.14 -23.94 13.26
CA GLN A 329 15.14 -23.78 12.22
C GLN A 329 15.13 -22.35 11.68
N ASN A 330 16.29 -21.90 11.23
CA ASN A 330 16.44 -20.70 10.42
C ASN A 330 17.13 -21.08 9.09
N THR A 331 17.61 -20.09 8.34
CA THR A 331 18.23 -20.30 7.03
C THR A 331 19.50 -21.16 7.11
N ASP A 332 20.27 -21.05 8.18
CA ASP A 332 21.61 -21.66 8.27
C ASP A 332 21.64 -22.89 9.20
N TYR A 333 20.72 -23.00 10.15
CA TYR A 333 20.74 -23.97 11.24
C TYR A 333 19.37 -24.54 11.56
N ARG A 334 19.34 -25.81 11.97
CA ARG A 334 18.26 -26.38 12.78
C ARG A 334 18.75 -26.56 14.20
N TRP A 335 17.89 -26.39 15.19
CA TRP A 335 18.27 -26.61 16.58
C TRP A 335 17.18 -27.25 17.42
N GLN A 336 17.64 -27.97 18.44
CA GLN A 336 16.79 -28.51 19.49
C GLN A 336 16.99 -27.69 20.77
N GLN A 337 15.89 -27.22 21.35
CA GLN A 337 15.91 -26.42 22.56
C GLN A 337 15.53 -27.27 23.79
N TRP A 338 16.36 -27.15 24.82
CA TRP A 338 16.21 -27.83 26.10
C TRP A 338 16.16 -26.80 27.22
N GLN A 339 15.30 -27.03 28.21
CA GLN A 339 15.24 -26.24 29.42
C GLN A 339 15.68 -27.09 30.60
N LEU A 340 16.72 -26.62 31.27
CA LEU A 340 17.31 -27.23 32.44
C LEU A 340 16.92 -26.37 33.64
N THR A 341 16.26 -26.97 34.61
CA THR A 341 15.86 -26.30 35.85
C THR A 341 16.50 -27.00 37.04
N LEU A 342 17.31 -26.26 37.76
CA LEU A 342 17.89 -26.65 39.04
C LEU A 342 17.17 -25.82 40.12
N PRO A 343 16.21 -26.42 40.86
CA PRO A 343 15.47 -25.70 41.89
C PRO A 343 16.39 -25.30 43.06
N THR A 344 17.49 -26.01 43.25
CA THR A 344 18.49 -25.77 44.28
C THR A 344 19.86 -26.14 43.72
N THR A 345 20.79 -25.19 43.69
CA THR A 345 22.15 -25.36 43.16
C THR A 345 23.13 -24.42 43.88
N THR A 346 24.42 -24.51 43.53
CA THR A 346 25.47 -23.54 43.83
C THR A 346 26.17 -23.09 42.54
N LEU A 347 26.92 -21.98 42.57
CA LEU A 347 27.72 -21.55 41.41
C LEU A 347 28.77 -22.61 41.02
N THR A 348 29.36 -23.30 42.00
CA THR A 348 30.31 -24.40 41.78
C THR A 348 29.66 -25.62 41.11
N GLU A 349 28.40 -25.93 41.43
CA GLU A 349 27.65 -26.98 40.75
C GLU A 349 27.35 -26.63 39.29
N LEU A 350 27.13 -25.35 38.97
CA LEU A 350 26.99 -24.91 37.58
C LEU A 350 28.28 -25.09 36.78
N THR A 351 29.46 -24.93 37.40
CA THR A 351 30.75 -25.26 36.78
C THR A 351 30.85 -26.76 36.46
N ARG A 352 30.41 -27.63 37.37
CA ARG A 352 30.37 -29.09 37.12
C ARG A 352 29.37 -29.44 36.03
N LEU A 353 28.23 -28.76 35.97
CA LEU A 353 27.25 -28.92 34.91
C LEU A 353 27.85 -28.52 33.55
N ALA A 354 28.64 -27.45 33.51
CA ALA A 354 29.35 -27.01 32.31
C ALA A 354 30.24 -28.11 31.73
N ALA A 355 30.96 -28.85 32.58
CA ALA A 355 31.81 -29.97 32.18
C ALA A 355 31.04 -31.10 31.48
N LEU A 356 29.79 -31.38 31.90
CA LEU A 356 28.92 -32.34 31.22
C LEU A 356 28.36 -31.83 29.90
N LEU A 357 28.28 -30.50 29.74
CA LEU A 357 27.69 -29.82 28.60
C LEU A 357 28.73 -29.37 27.56
N GLN A 358 29.96 -29.92 27.59
CA GLN A 358 31.04 -29.61 26.67
C GLN A 358 30.78 -30.19 25.27
N GLN A 359 29.83 -29.60 24.56
CA GLN A 359 29.54 -29.90 23.17
C GLN A 359 29.83 -28.66 22.30
N PRO A 360 30.56 -28.81 21.19
CA PRO A 360 31.00 -27.68 20.37
C PRO A 360 29.83 -26.88 19.80
N ASN A 361 28.71 -27.56 19.54
CA ASN A 361 27.48 -27.02 18.96
C ASN A 361 26.37 -26.70 19.97
N LEU A 362 26.65 -26.82 21.26
CA LEU A 362 25.72 -26.46 22.33
C LEU A 362 25.94 -25.01 22.76
N ARG A 363 24.84 -24.28 22.95
CA ARG A 363 24.86 -22.87 23.36
C ARG A 363 23.80 -22.60 24.42
N ILE A 364 24.12 -21.68 25.32
CA ILE A 364 23.20 -21.10 26.29
C ILE A 364 22.44 -19.98 25.59
N ALA A 365 21.16 -20.21 25.30
CA ALA A 365 20.28 -19.21 24.71
C ALA A 365 19.71 -18.25 25.77
N ALA A 366 19.52 -18.76 26.99
CA ALA A 366 19.11 -17.96 28.14
C ALA A 366 19.61 -18.60 29.44
N LEU A 367 19.96 -17.76 30.41
CA LEU A 367 20.31 -18.15 31.77
C LEU A 367 19.53 -17.25 32.70
N LYS A 368 18.92 -17.81 33.74
CA LYS A 368 18.33 -17.07 34.84
C LYS A 368 18.78 -17.69 36.16
N LEU A 369 19.36 -16.88 37.00
CA LEU A 369 19.81 -17.21 38.34
C LEU A 369 19.01 -16.37 39.33
N GLN A 370 18.47 -17.00 40.38
CA GLN A 370 17.83 -16.28 41.47
C GLN A 370 18.55 -16.60 42.77
N ASN A 371 19.07 -15.56 43.41
CA ASN A 371 19.79 -15.67 44.67
C ASN A 371 18.80 -15.47 45.83
N GLY A 372 18.33 -16.60 46.40
CA GLY A 372 17.43 -16.65 47.54
C GLY A 372 18.08 -17.32 48.75
N LYS A 373 17.31 -18.13 49.48
CA LYS A 373 17.87 -19.01 50.53
C LYS A 373 18.84 -20.05 49.94
N GLN A 374 18.57 -20.46 48.70
CA GLN A 374 19.40 -21.30 47.87
C GLN A 374 19.39 -20.70 46.45
N LEU A 375 20.46 -20.92 45.68
CA LEU A 375 20.52 -20.45 44.30
C LEU A 375 19.62 -21.34 43.46
N THR A 376 18.74 -20.73 42.65
CA THR A 376 17.97 -21.44 41.65
C THR A 376 18.51 -21.09 40.27
N ALA A 377 18.57 -22.06 39.36
CA ALA A 377 19.05 -21.83 38.00
C ALA A 377 18.07 -22.39 36.97
N GLN A 378 17.77 -21.57 35.98
CA GLN A 378 17.05 -21.96 34.76
C GLN A 378 17.94 -21.66 33.56
N ILE A 379 18.27 -22.71 32.82
CA ILE A 379 19.19 -22.64 31.68
C ILE A 379 18.43 -23.13 30.45
N THR A 380 18.37 -22.31 29.42
CA THR A 380 17.86 -22.71 28.11
C THR A 380 19.04 -23.00 27.21
N LEU A 381 19.20 -24.27 26.81
CA LEU A 381 20.23 -24.73 25.92
C LEU A 381 19.67 -24.93 24.51
N ARG A 382 20.49 -24.65 23.50
CA ARG A 382 20.22 -24.97 22.10
C ARG A 382 21.37 -25.78 21.53
N LEU A 383 21.03 -26.95 20.99
CA LEU A 383 21.94 -27.79 20.23
C LEU A 383 21.74 -27.49 18.75
N TYR A 384 22.74 -26.89 18.12
CA TYR A 384 22.67 -26.48 16.71
C TYR A 384 23.21 -27.57 15.78
N GLU A 385 22.57 -27.72 14.64
CA GLU A 385 23.01 -28.55 13.53
C GLU A 385 22.94 -27.71 12.25
N PRO A 386 24.01 -27.66 11.44
CA PRO A 386 23.99 -26.92 10.19
C PRO A 386 23.01 -27.59 9.21
N LEU A 387 22.23 -26.78 8.50
CA LEU A 387 21.35 -27.31 7.46
C LEU A 387 22.14 -27.63 6.19
N PRO A 388 21.84 -28.74 5.50
CA PRO A 388 22.46 -29.03 4.21
C PRO A 388 22.06 -27.95 3.21
N LEU A 389 23.01 -27.51 2.37
CA LEU A 389 22.76 -26.56 1.29
C LEU A 389 21.62 -27.11 0.41
N THR A 390 20.48 -26.44 0.38
CA THR A 390 19.50 -26.64 -0.68
C THR A 390 20.15 -26.18 -1.98
N GLN A 391 20.15 -27.03 -3.02
CA GLN A 391 20.84 -26.83 -4.29
C GLN A 391 20.41 -25.57 -5.10
N GLY A 392 19.63 -24.66 -4.52
CA GLY A 392 19.17 -23.41 -5.13
C GLY A 392 19.92 -22.15 -4.69
N GLU A 393 20.75 -22.18 -3.64
CA GLU A 393 21.51 -20.98 -3.17
C GLU A 393 22.94 -20.88 -3.73
N ALA A 394 23.39 -21.85 -4.53
CA ALA A 394 24.75 -21.82 -5.11
C ALA A 394 24.91 -20.81 -6.28
N ASN A 395 23.82 -20.19 -6.75
CA ASN A 395 23.81 -19.33 -7.94
C ASN A 395 23.26 -17.91 -7.69
N SER A 396 23.14 -17.46 -6.43
CA SER A 396 22.74 -16.08 -6.12
C SER A 396 23.92 -15.21 -5.70
#